data_AF-A0A6C0HK49-F1
#
_entry.id   AF-A0A6C0HK49-F1
#
_cell.length_a   1.000
_cell.length_b   1.000
_cell.length_c   1.000
_cell.angle_alpha   90.00
_cell.angle_beta   90.00
_cell.angle_gamma   90.00
#
_symmetry.space_group_name_H-M   'P 1'
#
loop_
_entity.id
_entity.type
_entity.pdbx_description
1 polymer ?
#
loop_
_entity_poly.entity_id
_entity_poly.type
_entity_poly.pdbx_seq_one_letter_code
_entity_poly.pdbx_strand_id
1 'polypeptide(L)'
;MPAVLEELHRGGCGFDCASLAELRSVRKIGSTSDGIIYANPCKSRRELLDADYEGMTTFDSHSELTKIHEISPRSKPILRIFVDDKGKSRIPLNKKFGFHIRNIHELEYVEPSIPIYGLAFHVGSDCTSTVAYQSAFDTVREFLERFSRYPNAFKPEVLDIGGGFSGSSANDAFFRNELAPLIRKEVELLPEFKTFIAEPGRFFAQESCSIRVPVIGRKVLPDGTRSVTIDESVYGIFSGVLFDGFKPEFECVTRKPYTRMVKYTIFGRTCDSADIIAENVWLPNEIDDSDILEVRSIGAYSWVSMSKFNGFEKPSVHLCS
;
A
#
# COMPACT_ATOMS: atom_id res chain seq x y z
N MET A 1 4.97 -8.96 6.71
CA MET A 1 5.62 -10.22 7.12
C MET A 1 6.74 -9.88 8.09
N PRO A 2 6.93 -10.57 9.23
CA PRO A 2 7.89 -10.17 10.27
C PRO A 2 9.32 -9.95 9.75
N ALA A 3 9.85 -10.89 8.96
CA ALA A 3 11.19 -10.78 8.39
C ALA A 3 11.41 -9.53 7.53
N VAL A 4 10.41 -9.11 6.75
CA VAL A 4 10.48 -7.88 5.94
C VAL A 4 10.54 -6.65 6.85
N LEU A 5 9.78 -6.64 7.95
CA LEU A 5 9.82 -5.53 8.90
C LEU A 5 11.18 -5.44 9.60
N GLU A 6 11.75 -6.58 9.99
CA GLU A 6 13.09 -6.64 10.61
C GLU A 6 14.19 -6.15 9.66
N GLU A 7 14.12 -6.52 8.37
CA GLU A 7 15.07 -6.05 7.36
C GLU A 7 14.97 -4.54 7.14
N LEU A 8 13.75 -4.01 6.99
CA LEU A 8 13.52 -2.57 6.85
C LEU A 8 13.98 -1.80 8.09
N HIS A 9 13.73 -2.33 9.28
CA HIS A 9 14.19 -1.71 10.52
C HIS A 9 15.72 -1.67 10.60
N ARG A 10 16.40 -2.78 10.23
CA ARG A 10 17.87 -2.83 10.15
C ARG A 10 18.43 -1.85 9.13
N GLY A 11 17.71 -1.63 8.03
CA GLY A 11 18.01 -0.63 7.01
C GLY A 11 17.77 0.82 7.46
N GLY A 12 17.23 1.05 8.66
CA GLY A 12 16.98 2.38 9.20
C GLY A 12 15.64 3.00 8.75
N CYS A 13 14.72 2.22 8.18
CA CYS A 13 13.40 2.72 7.81
C CYS A 13 12.53 2.98 9.05
N GLY A 14 11.69 4.01 8.95
CA GLY A 14 10.51 4.16 9.80
C GLY A 14 9.32 3.33 9.29
N PHE A 15 8.19 3.40 10.00
CA PHE A 15 7.00 2.60 9.71
C PHE A 15 5.71 3.42 9.73
N ASP A 16 4.93 3.32 8.66
CA ASP A 16 3.50 3.62 8.69
C ASP A 16 2.75 2.43 9.31
N CYS A 17 1.90 2.72 10.29
CA CYS A 17 0.97 1.78 10.90
C CYS A 17 -0.47 2.26 10.71
N ALA A 18 -1.33 1.38 10.22
CA ALA A 18 -2.75 1.62 10.02
C ALA A 18 -3.64 1.15 11.18
N SER A 19 -3.09 0.35 12.11
CA SER A 19 -3.83 -0.21 13.24
C SER A 19 -2.95 -0.41 14.49
N LEU A 20 -3.61 -0.60 15.64
CA LEU A 20 -2.94 -0.97 16.88
C LEU A 20 -2.13 -2.27 16.77
N ALA A 21 -2.57 -3.22 15.95
CA ALA A 21 -1.86 -4.49 15.74
C ALA A 21 -0.53 -4.29 15.01
N GLU A 22 -0.51 -3.42 14.00
CA GLU A 22 0.71 -3.05 13.27
C GLU A 22 1.67 -2.25 14.16
N LEU A 23 1.13 -1.28 14.89
CA LEU A 23 1.89 -0.47 15.85
C LEU A 23 2.57 -1.34 16.92
N ARG A 24 1.86 -2.35 17.45
CA ARG A 24 2.45 -3.36 18.35
C ARG A 24 3.51 -4.22 17.67
N SER A 25 3.34 -4.51 16.38
CA SER A 25 4.29 -5.34 15.63
C SER A 25 5.62 -4.61 15.40
N VAL A 26 5.58 -3.33 15.03
CA VAL A 26 6.81 -2.53 14.83
C VAL A 26 7.49 -2.16 16.15
N ARG A 27 6.71 -1.94 17.23
CA ARG A 27 7.28 -1.76 18.58
C ARG A 27 8.04 -3.01 19.07
N LYS A 28 7.58 -4.21 18.72
CA LYS A 28 8.25 -5.47 19.11
C LYS A 28 9.63 -5.64 18.47
N ILE A 29 9.85 -5.06 17.29
CA ILE A 29 11.15 -5.12 16.60
C ILE A 29 12.06 -3.95 16.96
N GLY A 30 11.65 -3.08 17.90
CA GLY A 30 12.49 -2.00 18.44
C GLY A 30 12.17 -0.60 17.91
N SER A 31 11.17 -0.42 17.05
CA SER A 31 10.79 0.91 16.56
C SER A 31 10.19 1.77 17.67
N THR A 32 10.71 3.00 17.81
CA THR A 32 10.21 4.02 18.76
C THR A 32 9.20 4.94 18.08
N SER A 33 8.48 5.76 18.87
CA SER A 33 7.45 6.68 18.36
C SER A 33 7.97 7.67 17.32
N ASP A 34 9.25 8.04 17.35
CA ASP A 34 9.86 8.95 16.36
C ASP A 34 10.07 8.27 15.00
N GLY A 35 10.16 6.94 14.97
CA GLY A 35 10.27 6.14 13.75
C GLY A 35 8.93 5.59 13.27
N ILE A 36 7.80 6.03 13.84
CA ILE A 36 6.46 5.54 13.49
C ILE A 36 5.58 6.73 13.11
N ILE A 37 4.71 6.52 12.12
CA ILE A 37 3.53 7.34 11.89
C ILE A 37 2.29 6.44 11.97
N TYR A 38 1.28 6.86 12.74
CA TYR A 38 -0.02 6.18 12.77
C TYR A 38 -0.90 6.82 11.69
N ALA A 39 -0.73 6.40 10.44
CA ALA A 39 -1.25 7.12 9.27
C ALA A 39 -2.66 6.69 8.80
N ASN A 40 -3.42 6.01 9.66
CA ASN A 40 -4.86 5.85 9.43
C ASN A 40 -5.62 7.14 9.80
N PRO A 41 -6.29 7.83 8.85
CA PRO A 41 -6.96 9.10 9.11
C PRO A 41 -8.22 8.99 9.98
N CYS A 42 -8.73 7.78 10.22
CA CYS A 42 -9.95 7.55 10.99
C CYS A 42 -9.77 6.36 11.95
N LYS A 43 -9.48 6.67 13.21
CA LYS A 43 -9.12 5.71 14.27
C LYS A 43 -10.26 5.57 15.27
N SER A 44 -10.51 4.39 15.82
CA SER A 44 -11.51 4.29 16.89
C SER A 44 -11.01 4.96 18.18
N ARG A 45 -11.94 5.45 19.04
CA ARG A 45 -11.57 6.00 20.37
C ARG A 45 -10.79 4.97 21.20
N ARG A 46 -11.20 3.69 21.10
CA ARG A 46 -10.55 2.58 21.80
C ARG A 46 -9.12 2.35 21.30
N GLU A 47 -8.89 2.36 19.98
CA GLU A 47 -7.53 2.21 19.45
C GLU A 47 -6.62 3.36 19.88
N LEU A 48 -7.10 4.61 19.89
CA LEU A 48 -6.32 5.75 20.36
C LEU A 48 -5.95 5.62 21.85
N LEU A 49 -6.89 5.19 22.69
CA LEU A 49 -6.64 4.92 24.11
C LEU A 49 -5.62 3.78 24.30
N ASP A 50 -5.85 2.65 23.64
CA ASP A 50 -5.03 1.44 23.79
C ASP A 50 -3.63 1.59 23.17
N ALA A 51 -3.45 2.52 22.22
CA ALA A 51 -2.17 2.77 21.58
C ALA A 51 -1.18 3.51 22.49
N ASP A 52 -1.68 4.36 23.40
CA ASP A 52 -0.90 5.32 24.21
C ASP A 52 0.27 5.88 23.39
N TYR A 53 -0.09 6.66 22.39
CA TYR A 53 0.80 7.08 21.32
C TYR A 53 1.08 8.57 21.41
N GLU A 54 2.33 8.94 21.16
CA GLU A 54 2.85 10.32 21.29
C GLU A 54 3.57 10.79 20.01
N GLY A 55 3.47 10.01 18.93
CA GLY A 55 4.12 10.29 17.66
C GLY A 55 3.20 11.01 16.67
N MET A 56 3.60 10.98 15.40
CA MET A 56 2.81 11.54 14.30
C MET A 56 1.58 10.68 14.01
N THR A 57 0.40 11.28 13.90
CA THR A 57 -0.82 10.57 13.50
C THR A 57 -1.65 11.40 12.53
N THR A 58 -2.16 10.76 11.48
CA THR A 58 -2.91 11.47 10.45
C THR A 58 -4.39 11.66 10.83
N PHE A 59 -5.01 12.68 10.25
CA PHE A 59 -6.45 12.89 10.30
C PHE A 59 -6.90 13.59 9.02
N ASP A 60 -8.17 13.46 8.64
CA ASP A 60 -8.74 14.14 7.47
C ASP A 60 -10.14 14.72 7.72
N SER A 61 -10.52 14.90 8.99
CA SER A 61 -11.77 15.55 9.38
C SER A 61 -11.63 16.29 10.71
N HIS A 62 -12.44 17.34 10.90
CA HIS A 62 -12.51 18.07 12.17
C HIS A 62 -12.85 17.15 13.36
N SER A 63 -13.79 16.22 13.16
CA SER A 63 -14.19 15.24 14.18
C SER A 63 -13.01 14.37 14.65
N GLU A 64 -12.16 13.94 13.72
CA GLU A 64 -10.96 13.17 14.06
C GLU A 64 -9.94 14.00 14.84
N LEU A 65 -9.71 15.26 14.44
CA LEU A 65 -8.79 16.16 15.12
C LEU A 65 -9.20 16.37 16.59
N THR A 66 -10.48 16.66 16.82
CA THR A 66 -11.06 16.79 18.17
C THR A 66 -10.89 15.52 18.97
N LYS A 67 -11.17 14.35 18.38
CA LYS A 67 -10.98 13.06 19.04
C LYS A 67 -9.52 12.78 19.41
N ILE A 68 -8.55 13.11 18.55
CA ILE A 68 -7.12 12.99 18.86
C ILE A 68 -6.76 13.91 20.01
N HIS A 69 -7.20 15.17 20.00
CA HIS A 69 -6.92 16.14 21.06
C HIS A 69 -7.48 15.70 22.42
N GLU A 70 -8.71 15.17 22.46
CA GLU A 70 -9.33 14.69 23.69
C GLU A 70 -8.65 13.45 24.29
N ILE A 71 -8.22 12.50 23.44
CA ILE A 71 -7.79 11.16 23.88
C ILE A 71 -6.27 11.03 23.92
N SER A 72 -5.59 11.60 22.93
CA SER A 72 -4.15 11.50 22.72
C SER A 72 -3.55 12.90 22.54
N PRO A 73 -3.65 13.79 23.55
CA PRO A 73 -3.22 15.19 23.44
C PRO A 73 -1.71 15.36 23.21
N ARG A 74 -0.92 14.29 23.43
CA ARG A 74 0.53 14.26 23.19
C ARG A 74 0.90 13.85 21.77
N SER A 75 -0.03 13.30 20.99
CA SER A 75 0.19 13.01 19.58
C SER A 75 0.42 14.29 18.78
N LYS A 76 1.03 14.15 17.61
CA LYS A 76 1.27 15.23 16.65
C LYS A 76 0.34 15.03 15.44
N PRO A 77 -0.82 15.72 15.36
CA PRO A 77 -1.75 15.55 14.26
C PRO A 77 -1.16 16.05 12.93
N ILE A 78 -1.22 15.22 11.89
CA ILE A 78 -0.81 15.53 10.52
C ILE A 78 -2.07 15.55 9.63
N LEU A 79 -2.35 16.68 8.98
CA LEU A 79 -3.54 16.80 8.15
C LEU A 79 -3.32 16.07 6.82
N ARG A 80 -4.04 14.96 6.60
CA ARG A 80 -4.06 14.30 5.29
C ARG A 80 -4.96 15.08 4.35
N ILE A 81 -4.39 15.71 3.34
CA ILE A 81 -5.09 16.54 2.36
C ILE A 81 -5.61 15.69 1.20
N PHE A 82 -6.73 16.12 0.63
CA PHE A 82 -7.24 15.56 -0.62
C PHE A 82 -6.34 15.97 -1.78
N VAL A 83 -5.98 15.01 -2.63
CA VAL A 83 -5.28 15.26 -3.89
C VAL A 83 -5.96 14.49 -5.03
N ASP A 84 -5.99 15.10 -6.20
CA ASP A 84 -6.51 14.49 -7.42
C ASP A 84 -5.39 13.68 -8.08
N ASP A 85 -5.58 12.36 -8.18
CA ASP A 85 -4.63 11.43 -8.80
C ASP A 85 -4.65 11.50 -10.34
N LYS A 86 -5.48 12.38 -10.93
CA LYS A 86 -5.66 12.59 -12.37
C LYS A 86 -6.04 11.31 -13.12
N GLY A 87 -6.61 10.32 -12.42
CA GLY A 87 -6.90 8.99 -12.94
C GLY A 87 -5.65 8.21 -13.37
N LYS A 88 -4.50 8.46 -12.74
CA LYS A 88 -3.21 7.84 -13.07
C LYS A 88 -2.72 6.82 -12.05
N SER A 89 -3.46 6.61 -10.96
CA SER A 89 -3.16 5.55 -10.01
C SER A 89 -3.94 4.28 -10.33
N ARG A 90 -3.38 3.12 -9.97
CA ARG A 90 -4.08 1.84 -10.12
C ARG A 90 -5.20 1.71 -9.10
N ILE A 91 -4.96 2.16 -7.86
CA ILE A 91 -5.95 2.15 -6.78
C ILE A 91 -6.12 3.59 -6.25
N PRO A 92 -7.17 4.30 -6.70
CA PRO A 92 -7.49 5.63 -6.21
C PRO A 92 -7.96 5.60 -4.75
N LEU A 93 -7.31 6.40 -3.89
CA LEU A 93 -7.64 6.50 -2.46
C LEU A 93 -8.47 7.74 -2.10
N ASN A 94 -8.47 8.73 -2.99
CA ASN A 94 -9.10 10.03 -2.82
C ASN A 94 -10.65 9.98 -2.79
N LYS A 95 -11.25 8.84 -3.18
CA LYS A 95 -12.70 8.61 -2.99
C LYS A 95 -13.10 8.54 -1.51
N LYS A 96 -12.21 8.04 -0.66
CA LYS A 96 -12.48 7.82 0.77
C LYS A 96 -11.74 8.81 1.67
N PHE A 97 -10.50 9.18 1.33
CA PHE A 97 -9.60 9.89 2.21
C PHE A 97 -9.19 11.26 1.67
N GLY A 98 -8.86 12.14 2.61
CA GLY A 98 -8.26 13.44 2.33
C GLY A 98 -9.20 14.61 2.63
N PHE A 99 -8.71 15.57 3.40
CA PHE A 99 -9.42 16.79 3.74
C PHE A 99 -9.43 17.74 2.53
N HIS A 100 -10.61 18.20 2.12
CA HIS A 100 -10.74 19.09 0.97
C HIS A 100 -10.55 20.55 1.40
N ILE A 101 -9.73 21.31 0.67
CA ILE A 101 -9.37 22.71 1.01
C ILE A 101 -10.59 23.63 1.18
N ARG A 102 -11.68 23.41 0.45
CA ARG A 102 -12.96 24.14 0.61
C ARG A 102 -13.51 24.11 2.06
N ASN A 103 -13.17 23.08 2.83
CA ASN A 103 -13.63 22.92 4.21
C ASN A 103 -12.66 23.51 5.24
N ILE A 104 -11.58 24.19 4.82
CA ILE A 104 -10.51 24.68 5.71
C ILE A 104 -11.00 25.54 6.88
N HIS A 105 -12.12 26.23 6.72
CA HIS A 105 -12.79 26.97 7.78
C HIS A 105 -13.11 26.12 9.02
N GLU A 106 -13.29 24.80 8.88
CA GLU A 106 -13.47 23.87 10.02
C GLU A 106 -12.22 23.71 10.88
N LEU A 107 -11.03 24.05 10.35
CA LEU A 107 -9.74 23.93 11.05
C LEU A 107 -9.17 25.30 11.45
N GLU A 108 -9.54 26.38 10.74
CA GLU A 108 -9.07 27.74 10.99
C GLU A 108 -9.67 28.38 12.24
N TYR A 109 -10.89 28.00 12.63
CA TYR A 109 -11.68 28.66 13.68
C TYR A 109 -11.96 27.76 14.90
N VAL A 110 -11.06 26.81 15.21
CA VAL A 110 -11.23 25.90 16.34
C VAL A 110 -10.75 26.55 17.64
N GLU A 111 -11.60 26.54 18.68
CA GLU A 111 -11.29 27.01 20.04
C GLU A 111 -11.50 25.87 21.07
N PRO A 112 -10.47 25.47 21.85
CA PRO A 112 -9.09 25.96 21.76
C PRO A 112 -8.41 25.53 20.46
N SER A 113 -7.46 26.34 19.99
CA SER A 113 -6.68 25.98 18.79
C SER A 113 -5.90 24.68 19.01
N ILE A 114 -6.13 23.69 18.15
CA ILE A 114 -5.42 22.41 18.16
C ILE A 114 -4.29 22.50 17.12
N PRO A 115 -3.00 22.47 17.53
CA PRO A 115 -1.91 22.61 16.59
C PRO A 115 -1.81 21.40 15.65
N ILE A 116 -1.82 21.67 14.34
CA ILE A 116 -1.57 20.73 13.27
C ILE A 116 -0.07 20.79 12.93
N TYR A 117 0.63 19.66 12.91
CA TYR A 117 2.10 19.58 12.82
C TYR A 117 2.64 19.31 11.40
N GLY A 118 1.76 19.17 10.42
CA GLY A 118 2.19 18.86 9.08
C GLY A 118 1.03 18.57 8.13
N LEU A 119 1.40 18.35 6.88
CA LEU A 119 0.49 17.89 5.83
C LEU A 119 0.92 16.50 5.36
N ALA A 120 -0.05 15.69 4.94
CA ALA A 120 0.18 14.41 4.31
C ALA A 120 -0.67 14.30 3.04
N PHE A 121 -0.18 13.64 1.98
CA PHE A 121 -1.02 13.27 0.85
C PHE A 121 -0.67 11.87 0.36
N HIS A 122 -1.54 11.29 -0.47
CA HIS A 122 -1.21 10.05 -1.17
C HIS A 122 -1.90 10.04 -2.53
N VAL A 123 -1.11 9.94 -3.61
CA VAL A 123 -1.60 10.03 -5.00
C VAL A 123 -2.26 8.75 -5.53
N GLY A 124 -2.63 7.81 -4.65
CA GLY A 124 -3.06 6.45 -5.00
C GLY A 124 -1.92 5.46 -5.23
N SER A 125 -2.23 4.15 -5.17
CA SER A 125 -1.23 3.08 -5.30
C SER A 125 -0.79 2.88 -6.75
N ASP A 126 0.49 2.54 -6.94
CA ASP A 126 1.09 2.19 -8.24
C ASP A 126 0.90 3.30 -9.29
N CYS A 127 1.24 4.54 -8.89
CA CYS A 127 1.14 5.73 -9.69
C CYS A 127 2.41 5.92 -10.55
N THR A 128 2.24 5.91 -11.87
CA THR A 128 3.32 6.11 -12.85
C THR A 128 3.18 7.47 -13.54
N SER A 129 2.86 8.52 -12.79
CA SER A 129 2.65 9.87 -13.36
C SER A 129 3.25 10.97 -12.50
N THR A 130 4.18 11.72 -13.09
CA THR A 130 4.74 12.95 -12.51
C THR A 130 3.69 14.04 -12.30
N VAL A 131 2.67 14.11 -13.19
CA VAL A 131 1.60 15.11 -13.11
C VAL A 131 0.76 14.96 -11.84
N ALA A 132 0.50 13.74 -11.39
CA ALA A 132 -0.25 13.50 -10.16
C ALA A 132 0.50 14.03 -8.92
N TYR A 133 1.82 13.78 -8.85
CA TYR A 133 2.66 14.32 -7.77
C TYR A 133 2.80 15.84 -7.85
N GLN A 134 3.00 16.41 -9.04
CA GLN A 134 3.04 17.86 -9.22
C GLN A 134 1.73 18.51 -8.71
N SER A 135 0.58 17.96 -9.08
CA SER A 135 -0.73 18.44 -8.62
C SER A 135 -0.86 18.34 -7.10
N ALA A 136 -0.31 17.31 -6.47
CA ALA A 136 -0.32 17.17 -5.02
C ALA A 136 0.52 18.25 -4.33
N PHE A 137 1.72 18.54 -4.84
CA PHE A 137 2.55 19.65 -4.35
C PHE A 137 1.90 21.02 -4.58
N ASP A 138 1.16 21.20 -5.67
CA ASP A 138 0.35 22.40 -5.88
C ASP A 138 -0.70 22.58 -4.79
N THR A 139 -1.39 21.50 -4.41
CA THR A 139 -2.34 21.52 -3.30
C THR A 139 -1.66 21.80 -1.96
N VAL A 140 -0.47 21.23 -1.70
CA VAL A 140 0.32 21.55 -0.49
C VAL A 140 0.57 23.06 -0.37
N ARG A 141 0.99 23.72 -1.46
CA ARG A 141 1.22 25.17 -1.49
C ARG A 141 -0.06 25.98 -1.23
N GLU A 142 -1.20 25.54 -1.74
CA GLU A 142 -2.51 26.16 -1.46
C GLU A 142 -2.87 26.08 0.03
N PHE A 143 -2.66 24.93 0.68
CA PHE A 143 -2.87 24.78 2.13
C PHE A 143 -1.91 25.66 2.94
N LEU A 144 -0.63 25.76 2.56
CA LEU A 144 0.34 26.63 3.23
C LEU A 144 -0.06 28.10 3.15
N GLU A 145 -0.46 28.59 1.96
CA GLU A 145 -0.94 29.96 1.79
C GLU A 145 -2.14 30.23 2.71
N ARG A 146 -3.04 29.25 2.81
CA ARG A 146 -4.25 29.38 3.60
C ARG A 146 -3.97 29.41 5.11
N PHE A 147 -3.13 28.49 5.60
CA PHE A 147 -2.71 28.43 7.01
C PHE A 147 -1.79 29.59 7.43
N SER A 148 -1.12 30.28 6.50
CA SER A 148 -0.31 31.47 6.82
C SER A 148 -1.10 32.57 7.54
N ARG A 149 -2.43 32.59 7.36
CA ARG A 149 -3.37 33.53 8.00
C ARG A 149 -3.75 33.13 9.44
N TYR A 150 -3.42 31.91 9.85
CA TYR A 150 -3.78 31.29 11.13
C TYR A 150 -2.56 30.61 11.78
N PRO A 151 -1.51 31.37 12.15
CA PRO A 151 -0.21 30.81 12.56
C PRO A 151 -0.26 29.97 13.86
N ASN A 152 -1.32 30.09 14.66
CA ASN A 152 -1.50 29.28 15.86
C ASN A 152 -2.06 27.88 15.55
N ALA A 153 -2.76 27.71 14.43
CA ALA A 153 -3.41 26.46 14.06
C ALA A 153 -2.46 25.48 13.35
N PHE A 154 -1.40 25.96 12.71
CA PHE A 154 -0.54 25.14 11.87
C PHE A 154 0.95 25.39 12.13
N LYS A 155 1.70 24.30 12.29
CA LYS A 155 3.14 24.23 12.47
C LYS A 155 3.71 23.33 11.38
N PRO A 156 4.40 23.86 10.36
CA PRO A 156 4.96 23.05 9.28
C PRO A 156 6.20 22.27 9.73
N GLU A 157 6.05 21.26 10.59
CA GLU A 157 7.18 20.42 10.98
C GLU A 157 7.47 19.36 9.92
N VAL A 158 6.42 18.69 9.41
CA VAL A 158 6.55 17.54 8.50
C VAL A 158 5.67 17.67 7.28
N LEU A 159 6.22 17.34 6.10
CA LEU A 159 5.43 16.97 4.93
C LEU A 159 5.61 15.48 4.65
N ASP A 160 4.50 14.76 4.65
CA ASP A 160 4.42 13.37 4.22
C ASP A 160 3.91 13.27 2.78
N ILE A 161 4.75 12.80 1.87
CA ILE A 161 4.38 12.65 0.46
C ILE A 161 3.64 11.34 0.16
N GLY A 162 3.39 10.53 1.20
CA GLY A 162 2.71 9.25 1.15
C GLY A 162 3.45 8.21 0.32
N GLY A 163 2.68 7.24 -0.19
CA GLY A 163 3.16 6.19 -1.06
C GLY A 163 2.72 6.38 -2.51
N GLY A 164 2.55 5.24 -3.20
CA GLY A 164 2.15 5.20 -4.60
C GLY A 164 3.26 4.83 -5.56
N PHE A 165 4.51 4.78 -5.10
CA PHE A 165 5.63 4.31 -5.91
C PHE A 165 5.44 2.84 -6.31
N SER A 166 5.68 2.55 -7.60
CA SER A 166 5.74 1.19 -8.12
C SER A 166 6.90 0.43 -7.48
N GLY A 167 6.70 -0.86 -7.15
CA GLY A 167 7.79 -1.76 -6.75
C GLY A 167 8.29 -2.64 -7.89
N SER A 168 7.77 -2.47 -9.10
CA SER A 168 8.28 -3.17 -10.28
C SER A 168 9.54 -2.52 -10.83
N SER A 169 10.57 -3.34 -11.05
CA SER A 169 11.81 -3.02 -11.74
C SER A 169 11.59 -2.44 -13.14
N ALA A 170 10.48 -2.76 -13.80
CA ALA A 170 10.09 -2.14 -15.09
C ALA A 170 9.89 -0.62 -14.98
N ASN A 171 9.55 -0.11 -13.80
CA ASN A 171 9.33 1.31 -13.53
C ASN A 171 10.54 2.01 -12.87
N ASP A 172 11.66 1.32 -12.66
CA ASP A 172 12.86 1.89 -12.03
C ASP A 172 13.44 3.08 -12.81
N ALA A 173 13.40 3.01 -14.14
CA ALA A 173 13.87 4.09 -14.99
C ALA A 173 13.00 5.34 -14.82
N PHE A 174 11.68 5.18 -14.83
CA PHE A 174 10.73 6.26 -14.57
C PHE A 174 10.94 6.88 -13.18
N PHE A 175 11.05 6.04 -12.14
CA PHE A 175 11.29 6.53 -10.78
C PHE A 175 12.58 7.35 -10.69
N ARG A 176 13.70 6.83 -11.18
CA ARG A 176 15.01 7.47 -11.06
C ARG A 176 15.16 8.73 -11.91
N ASN A 177 14.63 8.70 -13.13
CA ASN A 177 14.90 9.73 -14.13
C ASN A 177 13.82 10.82 -14.18
N GLU A 178 12.60 10.54 -13.71
CA GLU A 178 11.47 11.47 -13.81
C GLU A 178 10.89 11.82 -12.44
N LEU A 179 10.42 10.83 -11.69
CA LEU A 179 9.67 11.07 -10.46
C LEU A 179 10.55 11.58 -9.30
N ALA A 180 11.68 10.93 -9.03
CA ALA A 180 12.55 11.33 -7.93
C ALA A 180 13.19 12.73 -8.14
N PRO A 181 13.64 13.12 -9.36
CA PRO A 181 14.06 14.49 -9.63
C PRO A 181 12.95 15.52 -9.42
N LEU A 182 11.72 15.23 -9.85
CA LEU A 182 10.56 16.09 -9.59
C LEU A 182 10.33 16.28 -8.09
N ILE A 183 10.26 15.19 -7.33
CA ILE A 183 10.04 15.25 -5.88
C ILE A 183 11.13 16.06 -5.20
N ARG A 184 12.41 15.84 -5.54
CA ARG A 184 13.53 16.63 -4.97
C ARG A 184 13.36 18.13 -5.24
N LYS A 185 13.04 18.49 -6.48
CA LYS A 185 12.80 19.89 -6.85
C LYS A 185 11.64 20.50 -6.06
N GLU A 186 10.51 19.79 -5.94
CA GLU A 186 9.35 20.31 -5.21
C GLU A 186 9.60 20.43 -3.70
N VAL A 187 10.36 19.50 -3.12
CA VAL A 187 10.80 19.54 -1.71
C VAL A 187 11.68 20.77 -1.45
N GLU A 188 12.62 21.09 -2.34
CA GLU A 188 13.47 22.29 -2.23
C GLU A 188 12.67 23.61 -2.28
N LEU A 189 11.49 23.59 -2.92
CA LEU A 189 10.60 24.74 -3.03
C LEU A 189 9.65 24.91 -1.83
N LEU A 190 9.78 24.06 -0.80
CA LEU A 190 8.94 24.06 0.40
C LEU A 190 9.78 24.21 1.69
N PRO A 191 10.54 25.31 1.85
CA PRO A 191 11.44 25.52 2.98
C PRO A 191 10.73 25.64 4.34
N GLU A 192 9.41 25.77 4.35
CA GLU A 192 8.60 25.84 5.56
C GLU A 192 8.64 24.52 6.35
N PHE A 193 8.73 23.38 5.67
CA PHE A 193 8.79 22.07 6.31
C PHE A 193 10.21 21.70 6.74
N LYS A 194 10.36 21.20 7.97
CA LYS A 194 11.67 20.78 8.50
C LYS A 194 12.04 19.36 8.15
N THR A 195 11.06 18.51 7.86
CA THR A 195 11.26 17.09 7.58
C THR A 195 10.31 16.64 6.50
N PHE A 196 10.81 15.80 5.59
CA PHE A 196 10.04 15.17 4.54
C PHE A 196 10.09 13.66 4.75
N ILE A 197 8.93 13.02 4.74
CA ILE A 197 8.79 11.56 4.87
C ILE A 197 7.95 11.02 3.71
N ALA A 198 7.98 9.70 3.54
CA ALA A 198 7.17 8.98 2.56
C ALA A 198 6.72 7.64 3.15
N GLU A 199 5.66 7.06 2.58
CA GLU A 199 5.03 5.80 3.00
C GLU A 199 5.10 4.70 1.90
N PRO A 200 6.30 4.34 1.39
CA PRO A 200 6.45 3.36 0.31
C PRO A 200 6.16 1.93 0.77
N GLY A 201 4.93 1.44 0.57
CA GLY A 201 4.58 0.02 0.81
C GLY A 201 4.99 -0.90 -0.34
N ARG A 202 4.31 -0.75 -1.48
CA ARG A 202 4.52 -1.58 -2.69
C ARG A 202 5.97 -1.55 -3.18
N PHE A 203 6.59 -0.37 -3.15
CA PHE A 203 7.97 -0.14 -3.59
C PHE A 203 8.95 -1.17 -3.02
N PHE A 204 8.88 -1.44 -1.70
CA PHE A 204 9.73 -2.43 -1.06
C PHE A 204 9.18 -3.85 -1.18
N ALA A 205 7.86 -4.01 -1.07
CA ALA A 205 7.27 -5.32 -0.89
C ALA A 205 7.11 -6.11 -2.20
N GLN A 206 6.82 -5.46 -3.34
CA GLN A 206 6.32 -6.13 -4.55
C GLN A 206 7.24 -7.25 -5.04
N GLU A 207 8.50 -6.95 -5.34
CA GLU A 207 9.46 -7.91 -5.89
C GLU A 207 10.18 -8.77 -4.83
N SER A 208 9.87 -8.57 -3.54
CA SER A 208 10.55 -9.28 -2.45
C SER A 208 10.14 -10.76 -2.30
N CYS A 209 9.06 -11.20 -2.97
CA CYS A 209 8.52 -12.55 -2.85
C CYS A 209 8.12 -13.15 -4.20
N SER A 210 8.34 -14.45 -4.35
CA SER A 210 7.73 -15.31 -5.36
C SER A 210 6.99 -16.46 -4.68
N ILE A 211 6.06 -17.08 -5.41
CA ILE A 211 5.39 -18.30 -4.99
C ILE A 211 5.61 -19.40 -6.02
N ARG A 212 5.79 -20.63 -5.52
CA ARG A 212 5.77 -21.86 -6.31
C ARG A 212 4.60 -22.71 -5.85
N VAL A 213 3.72 -23.07 -6.78
CA VAL A 213 2.46 -23.73 -6.50
C VAL A 213 2.24 -24.91 -7.45
N PRO A 214 1.91 -26.11 -6.93
CA PRO A 214 1.62 -27.26 -7.78
C PRO A 214 0.26 -27.12 -8.47
N VAL A 215 0.17 -27.64 -9.69
CA VAL A 215 -1.09 -28.00 -10.34
C VAL A 215 -1.67 -29.22 -9.62
N ILE A 216 -2.94 -29.17 -9.27
CA ILE A 216 -3.66 -30.24 -8.55
C ILE A 216 -4.83 -30.82 -9.34
N GLY A 217 -5.09 -30.30 -10.53
CA GLY A 217 -6.08 -30.87 -11.42
C GLY A 217 -6.12 -30.18 -12.77
N ARG A 218 -6.66 -30.91 -13.75
CA ARG A 218 -6.82 -30.44 -15.13
C ARG A 218 -8.20 -30.80 -15.64
N LYS A 219 -8.82 -29.89 -16.38
CA LYS A 219 -10.11 -30.15 -17.03
C LYS A 219 -10.24 -29.33 -18.31
N VAL A 220 -11.01 -29.85 -19.25
CA VAL A 220 -11.52 -29.10 -20.39
C VAL A 220 -12.94 -28.66 -20.04
N LEU A 221 -13.20 -27.36 -20.10
CA LEU A 221 -14.51 -26.77 -19.84
C LEU A 221 -15.49 -27.10 -20.99
N PRO A 222 -16.82 -26.95 -20.78
CA PRO A 222 -17.81 -27.28 -21.82
C PRO A 222 -17.67 -26.50 -23.14
N ASP A 223 -17.07 -25.31 -23.09
CA ASP A 223 -16.76 -24.46 -24.25
C ASP A 223 -15.46 -24.88 -24.98
N GLY A 224 -14.79 -25.93 -24.52
CA GLY A 224 -13.51 -26.41 -25.05
C GLY A 224 -12.28 -25.72 -24.44
N THR A 225 -12.46 -24.76 -23.54
CA THR A 225 -11.35 -24.06 -22.88
C THR A 225 -10.59 -25.02 -21.97
N ARG A 226 -9.27 -25.09 -22.14
CA ARG A 226 -8.41 -25.88 -21.25
C ARG A 226 -8.22 -25.14 -19.94
N SER A 227 -8.19 -25.87 -18.84
CA SER A 227 -7.96 -25.27 -17.53
C SER A 227 -7.17 -26.17 -16.60
N VAL A 228 -6.47 -25.51 -15.68
CA VAL A 228 -5.74 -26.13 -14.58
C VAL A 228 -6.26 -25.54 -13.27
N THR A 229 -6.25 -26.35 -12.22
CA THR A 229 -6.47 -25.90 -10.84
C THR A 229 -5.13 -25.99 -10.12
N ILE A 230 -4.76 -24.93 -9.40
CA ILE A 230 -3.52 -24.90 -8.62
C ILE A 230 -3.83 -24.98 -7.12
N ASP A 231 -2.85 -25.38 -6.31
CA ASP A 231 -2.99 -25.51 -4.85
C ASP A 231 -3.00 -24.16 -4.10
N GLU A 232 -3.60 -23.14 -4.70
CA GLU A 232 -3.79 -21.79 -4.15
C GLU A 232 -5.12 -21.21 -4.64
N SER A 233 -5.45 -19.99 -4.23
CA SER A 233 -6.72 -19.36 -4.62
C SER A 233 -6.67 -17.84 -4.62
N VAL A 234 -7.66 -17.21 -5.26
CA VAL A 234 -7.94 -15.77 -5.08
C VAL A 234 -8.38 -15.44 -3.65
N TYR A 235 -8.85 -16.43 -2.89
CA TYR A 235 -9.13 -16.28 -1.46
C TYR A 235 -7.87 -16.41 -0.58
N GLY A 236 -6.77 -16.88 -1.17
CA GLY A 236 -5.45 -17.10 -0.58
C GLY A 236 -4.45 -16.02 -1.02
N ILE A 237 -3.25 -16.45 -1.42
CA ILE A 237 -2.17 -15.52 -1.79
C ILE A 237 -2.50 -14.67 -3.03
N PHE A 238 -3.37 -15.15 -3.92
CA PHE A 238 -3.79 -14.42 -5.11
C PHE A 238 -4.94 -13.44 -4.86
N SER A 239 -5.26 -13.11 -3.61
CA SER A 239 -6.26 -12.09 -3.26
C SER A 239 -6.02 -10.72 -3.89
N GLY A 240 -4.76 -10.39 -4.20
CA GLY A 240 -4.42 -9.20 -4.97
C GLY A 240 -5.07 -9.15 -6.36
N VAL A 241 -5.47 -10.27 -6.96
CA VAL A 241 -6.22 -10.30 -8.24
C VAL A 241 -7.54 -9.54 -8.10
N LEU A 242 -8.22 -9.72 -6.96
CA LEU A 242 -9.52 -9.10 -6.68
C LEU A 242 -9.38 -7.66 -6.18
N PHE A 243 -8.50 -7.44 -5.20
CA PHE A 243 -8.46 -6.17 -4.45
C PHE A 243 -7.41 -5.18 -4.95
N ASP A 244 -6.36 -5.68 -5.60
CA ASP A 244 -5.19 -4.89 -6.00
C ASP A 244 -5.08 -4.75 -7.53
N GLY A 245 -5.92 -5.46 -8.29
CA GLY A 245 -5.83 -5.56 -9.74
C GLY A 245 -4.56 -6.25 -10.23
N PHE A 246 -3.96 -7.09 -9.37
CA PHE A 246 -2.74 -7.84 -9.68
C PHE A 246 -2.99 -8.81 -10.83
N LYS A 247 -2.06 -8.85 -11.79
CA LYS A 247 -2.10 -9.74 -12.94
C LYS A 247 -0.92 -10.70 -12.85
N PRO A 248 -1.12 -11.91 -12.29
CA PRO A 248 -0.03 -12.86 -12.11
C PRO A 248 0.48 -13.37 -13.46
N GLU A 249 1.81 -13.40 -13.60
CA GLU A 249 2.50 -14.04 -14.72
C GLU A 249 2.99 -15.41 -14.25
N PHE A 250 2.49 -16.47 -14.89
CA PHE A 250 2.81 -17.84 -14.52
C PHE A 250 3.89 -18.43 -15.43
N GLU A 251 4.92 -19.00 -14.82
CA GLU A 251 5.95 -19.78 -15.48
C GLU A 251 5.92 -21.23 -14.97
N CYS A 252 5.93 -22.22 -15.85
CA CYS A 252 6.06 -23.62 -15.43
C CYS A 252 7.54 -23.98 -15.25
N VAL A 253 7.99 -24.16 -14.01
CA VAL A 253 9.43 -24.37 -13.68
C VAL A 253 9.86 -25.84 -13.68
N THR A 254 8.91 -26.75 -13.90
CA THR A 254 9.13 -28.21 -13.92
C THR A 254 9.21 -28.77 -15.34
N ARG A 255 8.87 -27.97 -16.35
CA ARG A 255 8.85 -28.37 -17.76
C ARG A 255 9.86 -27.55 -18.56
N LYS A 256 10.38 -28.14 -19.65
CA LYS A 256 11.38 -27.50 -20.50
C LYS A 256 10.74 -26.45 -21.42
N PRO A 257 11.46 -25.37 -21.76
CA PRO A 257 10.93 -24.26 -22.57
C PRO A 257 10.57 -24.59 -24.03
N TYR A 258 10.96 -25.76 -24.55
CA TYR A 258 10.74 -26.14 -25.95
C TYR A 258 9.43 -26.90 -26.21
N THR A 259 8.54 -26.97 -25.23
CA THR A 259 7.21 -27.58 -25.42
C THR A 259 6.28 -26.64 -26.16
N ARG A 260 5.41 -27.18 -27.02
CA ARG A 260 4.31 -26.41 -27.62
C ARG A 260 3.49 -25.74 -26.51
N MET A 261 3.31 -24.43 -26.60
CA MET A 261 2.50 -23.65 -25.66
C MET A 261 1.04 -23.60 -26.12
N VAL A 262 0.10 -23.69 -25.18
CA VAL A 262 -1.33 -23.48 -25.41
C VAL A 262 -1.93 -22.66 -24.26
N LYS A 263 -3.12 -22.08 -24.48
CA LYS A 263 -3.80 -21.26 -23.48
C LYS A 263 -4.56 -22.11 -22.47
N TYR A 264 -4.46 -21.73 -21.20
CA TYR A 264 -5.21 -22.28 -20.08
C TYR A 264 -5.91 -21.17 -19.29
N THR A 265 -7.05 -21.52 -18.69
CA THR A 265 -7.61 -20.81 -17.54
C THR A 265 -7.08 -21.43 -16.26
N ILE A 266 -6.63 -20.60 -15.31
CA ILE A 266 -6.11 -21.03 -14.02
C ILE A 266 -7.17 -20.77 -12.95
N PHE A 267 -7.70 -21.85 -12.39
CA PHE A 267 -8.60 -21.84 -11.24
C PHE A 267 -7.83 -22.01 -9.94
N GLY A 268 -8.38 -21.48 -8.86
CA GLY A 268 -7.96 -21.83 -7.52
C GLY A 268 -8.68 -23.07 -6.97
N ARG A 269 -8.21 -23.53 -5.81
CA ARG A 269 -8.61 -24.77 -5.15
C ARG A 269 -9.93 -24.72 -4.36
N THR A 270 -10.58 -23.56 -4.28
CA THR A 270 -11.81 -23.42 -3.48
C THR A 270 -13.04 -23.99 -4.18
N CYS A 271 -14.15 -24.11 -3.45
CA CYS A 271 -15.41 -24.58 -4.03
C CYS A 271 -16.20 -23.49 -4.77
N ASP A 272 -15.70 -22.26 -4.79
CA ASP A 272 -16.37 -21.13 -5.42
C ASP A 272 -16.01 -21.02 -6.90
N SER A 273 -17.00 -20.91 -7.78
CA SER A 273 -16.78 -20.73 -9.21
C SER A 273 -16.14 -19.38 -9.56
N ALA A 274 -16.18 -18.41 -8.65
CA ALA A 274 -15.47 -17.13 -8.80
C ALA A 274 -13.95 -17.23 -8.51
N ASP A 275 -13.44 -18.40 -8.09
CA ASP A 275 -12.01 -18.63 -7.84
C ASP A 275 -11.24 -18.84 -9.15
N ILE A 276 -11.20 -17.77 -9.96
CA ILE A 276 -10.48 -17.67 -11.23
C ILE A 276 -9.30 -16.74 -11.01
N ILE A 277 -8.09 -17.27 -11.09
CA ILE A 277 -6.87 -16.50 -10.82
C ILE A 277 -6.39 -15.77 -12.07
N ALA A 278 -6.43 -16.44 -13.22
CA ALA A 278 -6.04 -15.85 -14.50
C ALA A 278 -6.68 -16.60 -15.67
N GLU A 279 -6.97 -15.88 -16.75
CA GLU A 279 -7.48 -16.43 -18.00
C GLU A 279 -6.46 -16.24 -19.12
N ASN A 280 -6.54 -17.07 -20.17
CA ASN A 280 -5.69 -16.98 -21.36
C ASN A 280 -4.18 -17.09 -21.10
N VAL A 281 -3.78 -17.84 -20.07
CA VAL A 281 -2.37 -18.02 -19.69
C VAL A 281 -1.70 -19.04 -20.59
N TRP A 282 -0.55 -18.69 -21.17
CA TRP A 282 0.24 -19.61 -21.99
C TRP A 282 1.03 -20.57 -21.10
N LEU A 283 0.73 -21.86 -21.18
CA LEU A 283 1.46 -22.92 -20.47
C LEU A 283 1.84 -24.06 -21.43
N PRO A 284 2.83 -24.91 -21.09
CA PRO A 284 3.13 -26.12 -21.83
C PRO A 284 1.88 -26.97 -22.09
N ASN A 285 1.71 -27.44 -23.33
CA ASN A 285 0.59 -28.32 -23.70
C ASN A 285 0.53 -29.62 -22.90
N GLU A 286 1.66 -30.06 -22.37
CA GLU A 286 1.81 -31.29 -21.59
C GLU A 286 1.79 -31.04 -20.08
N ILE A 287 1.31 -29.87 -19.64
CA ILE A 287 1.14 -29.59 -18.21
C ILE A 287 0.30 -30.68 -17.55
N ASP A 288 0.75 -31.17 -16.40
CA ASP A 288 0.18 -32.27 -15.64
C ASP A 288 0.07 -31.93 -14.15
N ASP A 289 -0.66 -32.76 -13.42
CA ASP A 289 -0.76 -32.71 -11.98
C ASP A 289 0.65 -32.83 -11.37
N SER A 290 0.91 -32.06 -10.32
CA SER A 290 2.20 -31.87 -9.65
C SER A 290 3.23 -31.03 -10.41
N ASP A 291 2.97 -30.56 -11.64
CA ASP A 291 3.82 -29.53 -12.24
C ASP A 291 3.75 -28.26 -11.40
N ILE A 292 4.91 -27.66 -11.17
CA ILE A 292 5.03 -26.43 -10.39
C ILE A 292 4.96 -25.22 -11.31
N LEU A 293 4.03 -24.31 -10.98
CA LEU A 293 3.97 -22.97 -11.53
C LEU A 293 4.64 -21.99 -10.56
N GLU A 294 5.46 -21.08 -11.08
CA GLU A 294 6.04 -19.96 -10.36
C GLU A 294 5.34 -18.66 -10.75
N VAL A 295 5.04 -17.83 -9.76
CA VAL A 295 4.63 -16.43 -9.94
C VAL A 295 5.57 -15.57 -9.13
N ARG A 296 6.23 -14.63 -9.80
CA ARG A 296 7.14 -13.65 -9.17
C ARG A 296 6.38 -12.38 -8.79
N SER A 297 7.05 -11.54 -8.01
CA SER A 297 6.58 -10.20 -7.68
C SER A 297 5.23 -10.16 -6.94
N ILE A 298 5.01 -11.15 -6.07
CA ILE A 298 3.77 -11.35 -5.32
C ILE A 298 3.93 -10.96 -3.83
N GLY A 299 4.83 -10.04 -3.49
CA GLY A 299 5.03 -9.64 -2.08
C GLY A 299 4.12 -8.52 -1.58
N ALA A 300 3.55 -7.71 -2.48
CA ALA A 300 2.66 -6.60 -2.12
C ALA A 300 1.18 -7.00 -2.24
N TYR A 301 0.38 -6.69 -1.20
CA TYR A 301 -1.09 -6.87 -1.16
C TYR A 301 -1.59 -8.27 -1.56
N SER A 302 -0.82 -9.29 -1.18
CA SER A 302 -1.11 -10.70 -1.36
C SER A 302 -1.27 -11.37 0.00
N TRP A 303 -0.15 -11.50 0.72
CA TRP A 303 -0.07 -12.22 1.98
C TRP A 303 -0.95 -11.60 3.08
N VAL A 304 -1.09 -10.28 3.03
CA VAL A 304 -1.83 -9.49 4.03
C VAL A 304 -3.34 -9.61 3.89
N SER A 305 -3.85 -9.90 2.68
CA SER A 305 -5.28 -9.97 2.35
C SER A 305 -5.82 -11.39 2.23
N MET A 306 -4.98 -12.41 2.40
CA MET A 306 -5.43 -13.80 2.32
C MET A 306 -6.34 -14.19 3.49
N SER A 307 -7.34 -15.00 3.19
CA SER A 307 -8.28 -15.60 4.14
C SER A 307 -7.98 -17.09 4.34
N LYS A 308 -8.72 -17.73 5.27
CA LYS A 308 -8.75 -19.20 5.42
C LYS A 308 -10.05 -19.78 4.85
N PHE A 309 -10.58 -19.20 3.77
CA PHE A 309 -11.80 -19.69 3.14
C PHE A 309 -11.64 -21.16 2.73
N ASN A 310 -12.71 -21.95 2.88
CA ASN A 310 -12.69 -23.42 2.78
C ASN A 310 -11.73 -24.16 3.75
N GLY A 311 -11.13 -23.48 4.72
CA GLY A 311 -10.20 -24.07 5.69
C GLY A 311 -8.78 -24.27 5.18
N PHE A 312 -8.42 -23.68 4.03
CA PHE A 312 -7.05 -23.74 3.52
C PHE A 312 -6.11 -22.83 4.33
N GLU A 313 -4.98 -23.39 4.75
CA GLU A 313 -3.98 -22.68 5.54
C GLU A 313 -3.12 -21.76 4.68
N LYS A 314 -2.46 -20.80 5.33
CA LYS A 314 -1.53 -19.88 4.66
C LYS A 314 -0.31 -20.66 4.16
N PRO A 315 0.22 -20.38 2.95
CA PRO A 315 1.44 -21.04 2.45
C PRO A 315 2.63 -20.78 3.38
N SER A 316 3.64 -21.64 3.44
CA SER A 316 4.83 -21.35 4.24
C SER A 316 5.69 -20.27 3.60
N VAL A 317 6.34 -19.43 4.42
CA VAL A 317 7.33 -18.44 3.96
C VAL A 317 8.72 -18.98 4.21
N HIS A 318 9.53 -19.03 3.16
CA HIS A 318 10.94 -19.38 3.23
C HIS A 318 11.78 -18.17 2.83
N LEU A 319 12.70 -17.75 3.70
CA LEU A 319 13.64 -16.67 3.41
C LEU A 319 14.80 -17.25 2.59
N CYS A 320 15.03 -16.67 1.41
CA CYS A 320 16.20 -16.97 0.60
C CYS A 320 17.34 -16.04 1.04
N SER A 321 18.46 -16.61 1.49
CA SER A 321 19.70 -15.92 1.82
C SER A 321 20.63 -15.82 0.62
#